data_AF-A0A8H2Y4U3-F1
#
_entry.id   AF-A0A8H2Y4U3-F1
#
_cell.length_a   1.000
_cell.length_b   1.000
_cell.length_c   1.000
_cell.angle_alpha   90.00
_cell.angle_beta   90.00
_cell.angle_gamma   90.00
#
_symmetry.space_group_name_H-M   'P 1'
#
loop_
_entity.id
_entity.type
_entity.pdbx_description
1 polymer ?
#
loop_
_entity_poly.entity_id
_entity_poly.type
_entity_poly.pdbx_seq_one_letter_code
_entity_poly.pdbx_strand_id
1 'polypeptide(L)'
;MSTTITIPVLIPIQRERRTGFLTAFQTALVAKARKKSGIQYPRRAHQNTLEWLPHVLFFTTFLGLRRPVLAASLGGLWSASRVLYTIGYTTGDPKKRNTRGGIFGSVAYMGLLLGATYAGVELALGQW
;
A
#
# COMPACT_ATOMS: atom_id res chain seq x y z
N MET A 1 -31.73 37.99 -19.40
CA MET A 1 -30.85 38.99 -18.75
C MET A 1 -29.89 38.22 -17.85
N SER A 2 -28.62 38.11 -18.27
CA SER A 2 -27.56 37.36 -17.58
C SER A 2 -26.76 38.33 -16.70
N THR A 3 -26.78 38.15 -15.39
CA THR A 3 -26.06 39.02 -14.45
C THR A 3 -24.84 38.27 -13.92
N THR A 4 -23.69 38.46 -14.57
CA THR A 4 -22.40 37.90 -14.17
C THR A 4 -21.81 38.75 -13.04
N ILE A 5 -21.74 38.19 -11.82
CA ILE A 5 -21.12 38.84 -10.66
C ILE A 5 -19.62 38.55 -10.68
N THR A 6 -18.80 39.55 -11.06
CA THR A 6 -17.35 39.52 -10.97
C THR A 6 -16.90 39.71 -9.51
N ILE A 7 -16.38 38.65 -8.89
CA ILE A 7 -15.80 38.69 -7.54
C ILE A 7 -14.32 39.14 -7.66
N PRO A 8 -13.86 40.14 -6.90
CA PRO A 8 -12.50 40.66 -7.02
C PRO A 8 -11.44 39.64 -6.59
N VAL A 9 -10.48 39.41 -7.49
CA VAL A 9 -9.30 38.54 -7.34
C VAL A 9 -8.25 39.22 -6.45
N LEU A 10 -8.52 39.35 -5.15
CA LEU A 10 -7.52 39.86 -4.18
C LEU A 10 -7.49 39.15 -2.82
N ILE A 11 -8.17 38.00 -2.69
CA ILE A 11 -8.15 37.17 -1.46
C ILE A 11 -7.55 35.74 -1.65
N PRO A 12 -6.53 35.49 -2.49
CA PRO A 12 -5.89 34.17 -2.49
C PRO A 12 -4.97 33.98 -1.27
N ILE A 13 -4.17 34.97 -0.89
CA ILE A 13 -3.04 34.80 0.07
C ILE A 13 -3.47 34.67 1.54
N GLN A 14 -4.52 35.38 1.99
CA GLN A 14 -4.98 35.30 3.40
C GLN A 14 -5.87 34.07 3.68
N ARG A 15 -6.52 33.51 2.64
CA ARG A 15 -7.41 32.35 2.75
C ARG A 15 -6.62 31.05 2.92
N GLU A 16 -5.48 30.94 2.26
CA GLU A 16 -4.61 29.76 2.30
C GLU A 16 -4.05 29.47 3.70
N ARG A 17 -3.70 30.52 4.45
CA ARG A 17 -3.16 30.41 5.82
C ARG A 17 -4.23 30.01 6.86
N ARG A 18 -5.47 30.50 6.74
CA ARG A 18 -6.59 30.07 7.61
C ARG A 18 -7.07 28.66 7.27
N THR A 19 -7.09 28.31 5.99
CA THR A 19 -7.54 26.98 5.55
C THR A 19 -6.54 25.91 5.94
N GLY A 20 -5.23 26.12 5.72
CA GLY A 20 -4.18 25.17 6.09
C GLY A 20 -4.10 24.90 7.59
N PHE A 21 -4.27 25.94 8.43
CA PHE A 21 -4.35 25.76 9.88
C PHE A 21 -5.62 25.01 10.30
N LEU A 22 -6.77 25.31 9.69
CA LEU A 22 -8.04 24.62 9.98
C LEU A 22 -8.01 23.15 9.54
N THR A 23 -7.45 22.82 8.38
CA THR A 23 -7.27 21.42 7.96
C THR A 23 -6.24 20.69 8.81
N ALA A 24 -5.13 21.33 9.20
CA ALA A 24 -4.15 20.75 10.11
C ALA A 24 -4.75 20.51 11.52
N PHE A 25 -5.53 21.45 12.03
CA PHE A 25 -6.19 21.34 13.32
C PHE A 25 -7.30 20.28 13.32
N GLN A 26 -8.14 20.25 12.27
CA GLN A 26 -9.13 19.19 12.09
C GLN A 26 -8.48 17.82 11.95
N THR A 27 -7.39 17.67 11.17
CA THR A 27 -6.68 16.39 11.05
C THR A 27 -6.04 15.97 12.38
N ALA A 28 -5.52 16.89 13.19
CA ALA A 28 -4.97 16.59 14.51
C ALA A 28 -6.06 16.20 15.53
N LEU A 29 -7.20 16.90 15.55
CA LEU A 29 -8.33 16.57 16.42
C LEU A 29 -8.98 15.25 16.01
N VAL A 30 -9.15 15.01 14.72
CA VAL A 30 -9.65 13.75 14.18
C VAL A 30 -8.67 12.61 14.48
N ALA A 31 -7.35 12.85 14.41
CA ALA A 31 -6.35 11.85 14.81
C ALA A 31 -6.43 11.50 16.31
N LYS A 32 -6.59 12.50 17.19
CA LYS A 32 -6.76 12.29 18.64
C LYS A 32 -8.10 11.61 18.97
N ALA A 33 -9.19 12.04 18.35
CA ALA A 33 -10.53 11.45 18.53
C ALA A 33 -10.56 9.99 18.08
N ARG A 34 -9.90 9.66 16.96
CA ARG A 34 -9.80 8.29 16.45
C ARG A 34 -8.91 7.38 17.30
N LYS A 35 -7.92 7.92 18.03
CA LYS A 35 -7.13 7.16 19.01
C LYS A 35 -7.96 6.78 20.24
N LYS A 36 -8.94 7.62 20.60
CA LYS A 36 -9.82 7.44 21.75
C LYS A 36 -11.01 6.50 21.47
N SER A 37 -11.43 6.36 20.21
CA SER A 37 -12.60 5.58 19.82
C SER A 37 -12.35 4.08 19.56
N GLY A 38 -11.12 3.59 19.67
CA GLY A 38 -10.81 2.15 19.47
C GLY A 38 -11.07 1.60 18.06
N ILE A 39 -11.39 2.48 17.10
CA ILE A 39 -11.72 2.10 15.73
C ILE A 39 -10.42 1.67 15.04
N GLN A 40 -10.29 0.36 14.83
CA GLN A 40 -9.23 -0.20 14.00
C GLN A 40 -9.34 0.41 12.60
N TYR A 41 -8.21 0.75 11.98
CA TYR A 41 -8.17 1.35 10.65
C TYR A 41 -7.87 0.28 9.60
N PRO A 42 -8.86 -0.51 9.13
CA PRO A 42 -8.65 -1.42 8.01
C PRO A 42 -8.15 -0.67 6.77
N ARG A 43 -8.49 0.63 6.65
CA ARG A 43 -8.05 1.49 5.55
C ARG A 43 -6.53 1.64 5.45
N ARG A 44 -5.78 1.63 6.56
CA ARG A 44 -4.30 1.74 6.52
C ARG A 44 -3.62 0.44 6.09
N ALA A 45 -4.17 -0.70 6.49
CA ALA A 45 -3.69 -2.01 6.02
C ALA A 45 -3.98 -2.19 4.53
N HIS A 46 -5.16 -1.76 4.08
CA HIS A 46 -5.55 -1.80 2.67
C HIS A 46 -4.67 -0.91 1.79
N GLN A 47 -4.36 0.31 2.23
CA GLN A 47 -3.46 1.21 1.50
C GLN A 47 -2.04 0.62 1.35
N ASN A 48 -1.51 -0.01 2.42
CA ASN A 48 -0.23 -0.71 2.34
C ASN A 48 -0.28 -1.87 1.33
N THR A 49 -1.37 -2.63 1.27
CA THR A 49 -1.49 -3.69 0.26
C THR A 49 -1.53 -3.12 -1.15
N LEU A 50 -2.23 -2.02 -1.40
CA LEU A 50 -2.30 -1.37 -2.71
C LEU A 50 -0.95 -0.83 -3.19
N GLU A 51 -0.10 -0.34 -2.28
CA GLU A 51 1.25 0.12 -2.62
C GLU A 51 2.16 -1.04 -3.07
N TRP A 52 1.95 -2.25 -2.52
CA TRP A 52 2.78 -3.42 -2.83
C TRP A 52 2.21 -4.33 -3.94
N LEU A 53 0.90 -4.25 -4.19
CA LEU A 53 0.20 -5.04 -5.20
C LEU A 53 0.82 -4.94 -6.61
N PRO A 54 1.11 -3.74 -7.16
CA PRO A 54 1.63 -3.64 -8.53
C PRO A 54 3.01 -4.32 -8.68
N HIS A 55 3.87 -4.20 -7.65
CA HIS A 55 5.18 -4.86 -7.67
C HIS A 55 5.05 -6.37 -7.68
N VAL A 56 4.22 -6.94 -6.82
CA VAL A 56 4.06 -8.39 -6.71
C VAL A 56 3.43 -8.98 -7.97
N LEU A 57 2.42 -8.31 -8.53
CA LEU A 57 1.80 -8.73 -9.78
C LEU A 57 2.81 -8.70 -10.93
N PHE A 58 3.60 -7.63 -11.05
CA PHE A 58 4.63 -7.53 -12.08
C PHE A 58 5.65 -8.68 -11.98
N PHE A 59 6.23 -8.91 -10.81
CA PHE A 59 7.22 -9.99 -10.64
C PHE A 59 6.62 -11.38 -10.81
N THR A 60 5.37 -11.60 -10.39
CA THR A 60 4.70 -12.89 -10.53
C THR A 60 4.41 -13.19 -12.00
N THR A 61 3.91 -12.21 -12.76
CA THR A 61 3.66 -12.38 -14.18
C THR A 61 4.97 -12.57 -14.95
N PHE A 62 6.00 -11.77 -14.66
CA PHE A 62 7.30 -11.87 -15.32
C PHE A 62 7.97 -13.23 -15.08
N LEU A 63 8.02 -13.69 -13.82
CA LEU A 63 8.54 -15.01 -13.47
C LEU A 63 7.68 -16.14 -14.05
N GLY A 64 6.36 -15.93 -14.15
CA GLY A 64 5.40 -16.90 -14.66
C GLY A 64 5.59 -17.25 -16.13
N LEU A 65 6.16 -16.34 -16.94
CA LEU A 65 6.47 -16.60 -18.35
C LEU A 65 7.50 -17.72 -18.53
N ARG A 66 8.42 -17.86 -17.58
CA ARG A 66 9.52 -18.84 -17.65
C ARG A 66 9.29 -20.04 -16.74
N ARG A 67 8.83 -19.80 -15.51
CA ARG A 67 8.66 -20.82 -14.45
C ARG A 67 7.28 -20.69 -13.78
N PRO A 68 6.21 -21.20 -14.41
CA PRO A 68 4.83 -20.98 -13.95
C PRO A 68 4.55 -21.57 -12.55
N VAL A 69 5.13 -22.73 -12.21
CA VAL A 69 4.93 -23.39 -10.90
C VAL A 69 5.60 -22.60 -9.76
N LEU A 70 6.78 -22.02 -10.00
CA LEU A 70 7.46 -21.18 -9.01
C LEU A 70 6.74 -19.86 -8.82
N ALA A 71 6.28 -19.23 -9.91
CA ALA A 71 5.50 -18.01 -9.84
C ALA A 71 4.18 -18.20 -9.07
N ALA A 72 3.44 -19.28 -9.36
CA ALA A 72 2.18 -19.57 -8.70
C ALA A 72 2.34 -19.85 -7.20
N SER A 73 3.37 -20.60 -6.80
CA SER A 73 3.62 -20.91 -5.39
C SER A 73 4.03 -19.68 -4.58
N LEU A 74 4.94 -18.85 -5.09
CA LEU A 74 5.39 -17.62 -4.42
C LEU A 74 4.30 -16.53 -4.39
N GLY A 75 3.56 -16.34 -5.48
CA GLY A 75 2.42 -15.42 -5.54
C GLY A 75 1.27 -15.86 -4.63
N GLY A 76 1.01 -17.17 -4.55
CA GLY A 76 0.05 -17.77 -3.62
C GLY A 76 0.47 -17.58 -2.16
N LEU A 77 1.75 -17.83 -1.84
CA LEU A 77 2.30 -17.62 -0.51
C LEU A 77 2.22 -16.15 -0.07
N TRP A 78 2.51 -15.22 -0.97
CA TRP A 78 2.35 -13.79 -0.70
C TRP A 78 0.89 -13.40 -0.43
N SER A 79 -0.04 -13.96 -1.21
CA SER A 79 -1.48 -13.72 -1.03
C SER A 79 -1.98 -14.26 0.32
N ALA A 80 -1.56 -15.46 0.71
CA ALA A 80 -1.90 -16.07 2.01
C ALA A 80 -1.30 -15.28 3.19
N SER A 81 -0.05 -14.81 3.06
CA SER A 81 0.58 -13.92 4.03
C SER A 81 -0.25 -12.65 4.28
N ARG A 82 -0.86 -12.08 3.25
CA ARG A 82 -1.70 -10.87 3.39
C ARG A 82 -3.00 -11.14 4.15
N VAL A 83 -3.59 -12.33 4.04
CA VAL A 83 -4.73 -12.75 4.87
C VAL A 83 -4.32 -12.81 6.35
N LEU A 84 -3.18 -13.42 6.65
CA LEU A 84 -2.66 -13.46 8.02
C LEU A 84 -2.28 -12.06 8.54
N TYR A 85 -1.81 -11.18 7.66
CA TYR A 85 -1.47 -9.80 7.99
C TYR A 85 -2.70 -8.96 8.35
N THR A 86 -3.81 -9.09 7.63
CA THR A 86 -5.06 -8.38 7.96
C THR A 86 -5.67 -8.89 9.28
N ILE A 87 -5.59 -10.20 9.55
CA ILE A 87 -5.97 -10.79 10.85
C ILE A 87 -5.06 -10.31 11.98
N GLY A 88 -3.75 -10.14 11.73
CA GLY A 88 -2.84 -9.53 12.71
C GLY A 88 -3.21 -8.08 13.04
N TYR A 89 -3.72 -7.35 12.04
CA TYR A 89 -4.19 -5.97 12.20
C TYR A 89 -5.46 -5.84 13.04
N THR A 90 -6.35 -6.83 13.01
CA THR A 90 -7.57 -6.83 13.81
C THR A 90 -7.34 -7.16 15.29
N THR A 91 -6.11 -7.52 15.67
CA THR A 91 -5.76 -7.83 17.07
C THR A 91 -5.31 -6.58 17.85
N GLY A 92 -5.10 -5.42 17.19
CA GLY A 92 -4.78 -4.13 17.84
C GLY A 92 -3.36 -3.99 18.40
N ASP A 93 -2.53 -5.03 18.27
CA ASP A 93 -1.20 -5.11 18.88
C ASP A 93 -0.10 -4.98 17.80
N PRO A 94 0.70 -3.90 17.79
CA PRO A 94 1.62 -3.60 16.67
C PRO A 94 2.71 -4.66 16.46
N LYS A 95 3.08 -5.41 17.50
CA LYS A 95 4.03 -6.53 17.37
C LYS A 95 3.44 -7.71 16.59
N LYS A 96 2.14 -7.99 16.74
CA LYS A 96 1.46 -9.11 16.06
C LYS A 96 1.26 -8.89 14.55
N ARG A 97 1.39 -7.63 14.08
CA ARG A 97 1.33 -7.26 12.66
C ARG A 97 2.48 -7.87 11.85
N ASN A 98 3.70 -7.81 12.38
CA ASN A 98 4.89 -8.27 11.63
C ASN A 98 5.10 -9.78 11.78
N THR A 99 4.84 -10.33 12.97
CA THR A 99 5.14 -11.73 13.30
C THR A 99 4.18 -12.74 12.65
N ARG A 100 2.89 -12.40 12.45
CA ARG A 100 1.91 -13.37 11.92
C ARG A 100 1.87 -13.46 10.38
N GLY A 101 2.20 -12.39 9.67
CA GLY A 101 2.04 -12.34 8.21
C GLY A 101 3.07 -11.50 7.48
N GLY A 102 3.60 -10.43 8.11
CA GLY A 102 4.58 -9.54 7.48
C GLY A 102 5.86 -10.25 7.04
N ILE A 103 6.45 -11.09 7.90
CA ILE A 103 7.69 -11.81 7.60
C ILE A 103 7.51 -12.78 6.42
N PHE A 104 6.43 -13.58 6.42
CA PHE A 104 6.15 -14.51 5.32
C PHE A 104 5.94 -13.78 3.98
N GLY A 105 5.28 -12.63 4.01
CA GLY A 105 5.07 -11.80 2.82
C GLY A 105 6.36 -11.19 2.28
N SER A 106 7.23 -10.73 3.18
CA SER A 106 8.56 -10.23 2.80
C SER A 106 9.44 -11.33 2.21
N VAL A 107 9.44 -12.54 2.79
CA VAL A 107 10.20 -13.69 2.26
C VAL A 107 9.67 -14.10 0.88
N ALA A 108 8.34 -14.20 0.72
CA ALA A 108 7.73 -14.49 -0.58
C ALA A 108 8.08 -13.44 -1.64
N TYR A 109 8.05 -12.15 -1.26
CA TYR A 109 8.44 -11.05 -2.13
C TYR A 109 9.93 -11.11 -2.52
N MET A 110 10.83 -11.41 -1.59
CA MET A 110 12.25 -11.60 -1.88
C MET A 110 12.48 -12.78 -2.84
N GLY A 111 11.75 -13.88 -2.66
CA GLY A 111 11.78 -15.01 -3.59
C GLY A 111 11.30 -14.63 -5.00
N LEU A 112 10.23 -13.84 -5.10
CA LEU A 112 9.74 -13.29 -6.37
C LEU A 112 10.76 -12.38 -7.04
N LEU A 113 11.42 -11.51 -6.28
CA LEU A 113 12.39 -10.55 -6.79
C LEU A 113 13.66 -11.26 -7.30
N LEU A 114 14.18 -12.22 -6.55
CA LEU A 114 15.33 -13.04 -6.96
C LEU A 114 15.00 -13.93 -8.16
N GLY A 115 13.83 -14.57 -8.15
CA GLY A 115 13.36 -15.40 -9.27
C GLY A 115 13.17 -14.59 -10.55
N ALA A 116 12.54 -13.42 -10.45
CA ALA A 116 12.37 -12.53 -11.59
C ALA A 116 13.71 -11.98 -12.10
N THR A 117 14.65 -11.65 -11.21
CA THR A 117 15.99 -11.20 -11.61
C THR A 117 16.73 -12.31 -12.36
N TYR A 118 16.67 -13.56 -11.87
CA TYR A 118 17.28 -14.71 -12.53
C TYR A 118 16.68 -14.96 -13.91
N ALA A 119 15.35 -14.91 -14.05
CA ALA A 119 14.68 -15.01 -15.35
C ALA A 119 15.11 -13.87 -16.29
N GLY A 120 15.31 -12.66 -15.77
CA GLY A 120 15.83 -11.53 -16.54
C GLY A 120 17.27 -11.72 -17.02
N VAL A 121 18.11 -12.37 -16.21
CA VAL A 121 19.49 -12.73 -16.61
C VAL A 121 19.47 -13.82 -17.69
N GLU A 122 18.64 -14.86 -17.56
CA GLU A 122 18.47 -15.87 -18.62
C GLU A 122 18.02 -15.23 -19.94
N LEU A 123 17.09 -14.26 -19.88
CA LEU A 123 16.66 -13.49 -21.04
C LEU A 123 17.81 -12.70 -21.67
N ALA A 124 18.61 -12.00 -20.85
CA ALA A 124 19.72 -11.18 -21.32
C ALA A 124 20.87 -12.02 -21.93
N LEU A 125 21.08 -13.23 -21.42
CA LEU A 125 22.07 -14.17 -21.95
C LEU A 125 21.55 -14.96 -23.17
N GLY A 126 20.31 -14.71 -23.62
CA GLY A 126 19.70 -15.41 -24.74
C GLY A 126 19.38 -16.87 -24.46
N GLN A 127 19.32 -17.29 -23.19
CA GLN A 127 18.99 -18.64 -22.75
C GLN A 127 17.50 -18.78 -22.36
N TRP A 128 16.64 -18.00 -23.01
CA TRP A 128 15.22 -17.91 -22.72
C TRP A 128 14.45 -19.18 -23.09
#